data_AF-A0A7X0DB35-F1
#
_entry.id   AF-A0A7X0DB35-F1
#
_cell.length_a   1.000
_cell.length_b   1.000
_cell.length_c   1.000
_cell.angle_alpha   90.00
_cell.angle_beta   90.00
_cell.angle_gamma   90.00
#
_symmetry.space_group_name_H-M   'P 1'
#
loop_
_entity.id
_entity.type
_entity.pdbx_description
1 polymer ?
#
loop_
_entity_poly.entity_id
_entity_poly.type
_entity_poly.pdbx_seq_one_letter_code
_entity_poly.pdbx_strand_id
1 'polypeptide(L)'
;MKKRQLKAVFAMFLLAGGILAGCGQQKTETTEKKEETKVEEKQEEQQSPETEQVEEVNVQAFIDAYKAIKAETEKAKEGQPVDWSLVEKTYVEQLQKPINELDGTFAQTIEAAIQGGKSGELNVHPARQIVDKVTQSYFYQLQKKLQKDVVAALEAGDQQKATALFDQIKLLATEIFVPTAMKRDEYYQLTGESSLEQSINAGLAAQEEALKANNVDDFKVYIQLTDKSIYRSYYLASKSYAEKIEAGVKEGKAEDELKGQQAEAWGFFQAIKGSLAEGDEAATARLDEILSLNNDYKTIKASEVSALYAKALFGKMKGYHEKAPAQLDENNVVEAKVKALEGNMFLKAIELDVQAKLGDEKAAELFATAEKWYNAIAENKKDEAAQYSKAVLDAVSAIVQ
;
A
#
# COMPACT_ATOMS: atom_id res chain seq x y z
N MET A 1 5.00 24.96 -9.24
CA MET A 1 6.37 24.39 -9.12
C MET A 1 6.77 23.78 -10.46
N LYS A 2 8.02 23.99 -10.89
CA LYS A 2 8.44 23.89 -12.30
C LYS A 2 8.77 22.43 -12.69
N LYS A 3 8.40 22.03 -13.91
CA LYS A 3 8.63 20.74 -14.62
C LYS A 3 10.02 20.07 -14.48
N ARG A 4 11.01 20.75 -13.88
CA ARG A 4 12.36 20.23 -13.61
C ARG A 4 12.44 19.32 -12.37
N GLN A 5 11.58 19.49 -11.37
CA GLN A 5 11.59 18.64 -10.17
C GLN A 5 10.90 17.29 -10.41
N LEU A 6 9.91 17.24 -11.31
CA LEU A 6 9.26 16.00 -11.76
C LEU A 6 10.27 15.06 -12.44
N LYS A 7 11.25 15.61 -13.18
CA LYS A 7 12.30 14.83 -13.84
C LYS A 7 13.33 14.23 -12.88
N ALA A 8 13.52 14.77 -11.68
CA ALA A 8 14.49 14.21 -10.72
C ALA A 8 13.96 12.93 -10.07
N VAL A 9 12.68 12.91 -9.70
CA VAL A 9 12.02 11.74 -9.11
C VAL A 9 11.73 10.66 -10.17
N PHE A 10 11.54 11.04 -11.45
CA PHE A 10 11.32 10.09 -12.56
C PHE A 10 12.61 9.59 -13.25
N ALA A 11 13.72 10.33 -13.21
CA ALA A 11 14.94 9.96 -13.93
C ALA A 11 15.64 8.70 -13.36
N MET A 12 15.26 8.24 -12.16
CA MET A 12 15.84 7.04 -11.53
C MET A 12 14.96 5.77 -11.66
N PHE A 13 13.74 5.85 -12.20
CA PHE A 13 12.86 4.66 -12.32
C PHE A 13 12.40 4.32 -13.74
N LEU A 14 12.71 5.15 -14.74
CA LEU A 14 11.99 5.11 -16.03
C LEU A 14 12.85 5.27 -17.29
N LEU A 15 14.09 4.77 -17.28
CA LEU A 15 14.93 4.72 -18.49
C LEU A 15 15.33 3.29 -18.87
N ALA A 16 14.34 2.47 -19.23
CA ALA A 16 14.57 1.27 -20.05
C ALA A 16 13.33 0.96 -20.90
N GLY A 17 13.28 1.50 -22.13
CA GLY A 17 12.17 1.23 -23.06
C GLY A 17 12.13 2.06 -24.35
N GLY A 18 13.12 1.86 -25.24
CA GLY A 18 12.95 1.91 -26.69
C GLY A 18 12.54 3.21 -27.40
N ILE A 19 13.53 3.94 -27.96
CA ILE A 19 13.35 4.64 -29.24
C ILE A 19 14.17 3.91 -30.30
N LEU A 20 13.56 2.98 -31.02
CA LEU A 20 13.95 2.61 -32.37
C LEU A 20 12.70 2.23 -33.16
N ALA A 21 12.04 3.24 -33.73
CA ALA A 21 11.16 3.07 -34.87
C ALA A 21 11.55 4.12 -35.93
N GLY A 22 12.09 3.64 -37.05
CA GLY A 22 12.49 4.47 -38.17
C GLY A 22 12.95 3.63 -39.36
N CYS A 23 11.97 3.15 -40.14
CA CYS A 23 11.94 2.99 -41.61
C CYS A 23 11.23 1.71 -42.06
N GLY A 24 10.29 1.83 -43.02
CA GLY A 24 10.05 0.75 -43.99
C GLY A 24 8.63 0.19 -44.16
N GLN A 25 7.67 1.06 -44.47
CA GLN A 25 6.53 0.87 -45.39
C GLN A 25 6.50 -0.41 -46.27
N GLN A 26 5.41 -1.21 -46.22
CA GLN A 26 4.58 -1.54 -47.40
C GLN A 26 3.30 -2.35 -47.07
N LYS A 27 2.21 -1.96 -47.77
CA LYS A 27 0.87 -2.57 -47.85
C LYS A 27 0.88 -3.97 -48.48
N THR A 28 -0.06 -4.84 -48.08
CA THR A 28 -1.09 -5.39 -48.99
C THR A 28 -2.23 -6.11 -48.25
N GLU A 29 -3.45 -5.86 -48.72
CA GLU A 29 -4.72 -6.56 -48.43
C GLU A 29 -4.68 -8.02 -48.94
N THR A 30 -5.44 -8.95 -48.34
CA THR A 30 -6.62 -9.60 -48.97
C THR A 30 -7.22 -10.78 -48.15
N THR A 31 -8.54 -10.69 -47.97
CA THR A 31 -9.62 -11.71 -48.14
C THR A 31 -9.76 -12.95 -47.25
N GLU A 32 -10.99 -13.05 -46.72
CA GLU A 32 -11.72 -14.17 -46.14
C GLU A 32 -11.69 -15.48 -46.97
N LYS A 33 -11.76 -16.64 -46.30
CA LYS A 33 -12.93 -17.53 -46.34
C LYS A 33 -12.84 -18.77 -45.43
N LYS A 34 -14.04 -19.26 -45.14
CA LYS A 34 -14.56 -20.18 -44.14
C LYS A 34 -14.76 -21.59 -44.72
N GLU A 35 -14.65 -22.65 -43.90
CA GLU A 35 -15.40 -23.94 -43.91
C GLU A 35 -14.78 -24.85 -42.83
N GLU A 36 -15.39 -25.20 -41.68
CA GLU A 36 -16.59 -26.02 -41.35
C GLU A 36 -16.54 -27.53 -41.71
N THR A 37 -16.42 -28.37 -40.67
CA THR A 37 -17.12 -29.68 -40.49
C THR A 37 -16.93 -30.09 -39.00
N LYS A 38 -17.93 -29.96 -38.09
CA LYS A 38 -19.05 -30.89 -37.72
C LYS A 38 -18.54 -32.34 -37.48
N VAL A 39 -18.78 -33.06 -36.37
CA VAL A 39 -19.92 -33.28 -35.43
C VAL A 39 -19.28 -33.91 -34.15
N GLU A 40 -19.72 -33.71 -32.90
CA GLU A 40 -20.89 -34.37 -32.29
C GLU A 40 -21.17 -33.86 -30.86
N GLU A 41 -22.46 -33.70 -30.58
CA GLU A 41 -23.07 -33.09 -29.39
C GLU A 41 -23.05 -34.00 -28.16
N LYS A 42 -22.95 -33.38 -26.98
CA LYS A 42 -23.77 -33.78 -25.83
C LYS A 42 -24.25 -32.53 -25.10
N GLN A 43 -25.57 -32.37 -25.10
CA GLN A 43 -26.32 -31.31 -24.43
C GLN A 43 -26.18 -31.42 -22.91
N GLU A 44 -25.87 -30.31 -22.26
CA GLU A 44 -26.36 -29.97 -20.93
C GLU A 44 -26.90 -28.52 -21.00
N GLU A 45 -28.00 -28.31 -20.29
CA GLU A 45 -28.93 -27.20 -20.41
C GLU A 45 -28.28 -25.82 -20.22
N GLN A 46 -28.49 -24.94 -21.21
CA GLN A 46 -28.23 -23.51 -21.09
C GLN A 46 -29.23 -22.88 -20.12
N GLN A 47 -28.82 -22.65 -18.88
CA GLN A 47 -29.17 -21.41 -18.20
C GLN A 47 -28.31 -20.31 -18.80
N SER A 48 -28.97 -19.33 -19.41
CA SER A 48 -28.36 -18.06 -19.79
C SER A 48 -27.55 -17.53 -18.60
N PRO A 49 -26.27 -17.17 -18.74
CA PRO A 49 -25.68 -16.30 -17.74
C PRO A 49 -26.45 -14.99 -17.82
N GLU A 50 -27.24 -14.72 -16.77
CA GLU A 50 -27.52 -13.33 -16.42
C GLU A 50 -26.19 -12.59 -16.54
N THR A 51 -26.20 -11.56 -17.36
CA THR A 51 -25.17 -10.54 -17.31
C THR A 51 -25.30 -9.97 -15.91
N GLU A 52 -24.54 -10.51 -14.96
CA GLU A 52 -24.20 -9.80 -13.74
C GLU A 52 -23.59 -8.49 -14.22
N GLN A 53 -24.42 -7.44 -14.25
CA GLN A 53 -23.94 -6.08 -14.22
C GLN A 53 -23.04 -6.05 -13.00
N VAL A 54 -21.72 -5.99 -13.25
CA VAL A 54 -20.75 -5.70 -12.20
C VAL A 54 -21.23 -4.41 -11.56
N GLU A 55 -21.78 -4.49 -10.36
CA GLU A 55 -22.23 -3.33 -9.60
C GLU A 55 -21.00 -2.43 -9.50
N GLU A 56 -21.04 -1.29 -10.21
CA GLU A 56 -19.87 -0.43 -10.32
C GLU A 56 -19.51 0.05 -8.92
N VAL A 57 -18.29 -0.28 -8.46
CA VAL A 57 -17.84 0.07 -7.12
C VAL A 57 -17.92 1.59 -6.95
N ASN A 58 -18.82 2.06 -6.08
CA ASN A 58 -19.00 3.49 -5.82
C ASN A 58 -18.08 3.96 -4.68
N VAL A 59 -16.79 4.09 -5.00
CA VAL A 59 -15.77 4.55 -4.06
C VAL A 59 -16.11 5.91 -3.42
N GLN A 60 -16.73 6.82 -4.16
CA GLN A 60 -17.12 8.13 -3.64
C GLN A 60 -18.12 8.00 -2.48
N ALA A 61 -19.16 7.17 -2.65
CA ALA A 61 -20.14 6.93 -1.59
C ALA A 61 -19.48 6.35 -0.33
N PHE A 62 -18.53 5.42 -0.49
CA PHE A 62 -17.82 4.85 0.67
C PHE A 62 -16.96 5.90 1.39
N ILE A 63 -16.27 6.76 0.64
CA ILE A 63 -15.48 7.86 1.21
C ILE A 63 -16.39 8.85 1.96
N ASP A 64 -17.54 9.20 1.38
CA ASP A 64 -18.50 10.14 2.00
C ASP A 64 -19.07 9.58 3.30
N ALA A 65 -19.44 8.29 3.31
CA ALA A 65 -19.89 7.59 4.52
C ALA A 65 -18.80 7.59 5.60
N TYR A 66 -17.55 7.25 5.23
CA TYR A 66 -16.42 7.28 6.16
C TYR A 66 -16.16 8.69 6.71
N LYS A 67 -16.20 9.72 5.87
CA LYS A 67 -16.04 11.12 6.30
C LYS A 67 -17.14 11.56 7.25
N ALA A 68 -18.38 11.15 7.01
CA ALA A 68 -19.51 11.44 7.90
C ALA A 68 -19.34 10.77 9.27
N ILE A 69 -18.99 9.47 9.30
CA ILE A 69 -18.68 8.73 10.52
C ILE A 69 -17.52 9.38 11.27
N LYS A 70 -16.46 9.75 10.55
CA LYS A 70 -15.29 10.40 11.14
C LYS A 70 -15.64 11.76 11.72
N ALA A 71 -16.38 12.60 11.00
CA ALA A 71 -16.81 13.90 11.50
C ALA A 71 -17.65 13.78 12.79
N GLU A 72 -18.57 12.80 12.83
CA GLU A 72 -19.39 12.54 14.01
C GLU A 72 -18.53 12.08 15.20
N THR A 73 -17.64 11.12 14.98
CA THR A 73 -16.80 10.56 16.05
C THR A 73 -15.67 11.51 16.50
N GLU A 74 -15.22 12.44 15.66
CA GLU A 74 -14.21 13.44 16.02
C GLU A 74 -14.73 14.55 16.94
N LYS A 75 -16.05 14.73 17.08
CA LYS A 75 -16.67 15.59 18.11
C LYS A 75 -16.15 15.30 19.52
N ALA A 76 -15.81 14.04 19.80
CA ALA A 76 -15.23 13.63 21.08
C ALA A 76 -13.91 14.35 21.41
N LYS A 77 -13.12 14.78 20.41
CA LYS A 77 -11.88 15.55 20.64
C LYS A 77 -12.16 16.92 21.24
N GLU A 78 -13.33 17.47 20.97
CA GLU A 78 -13.78 18.77 21.47
C GLU A 78 -14.62 18.63 22.76
N GLY A 79 -14.66 17.43 23.34
CA GLY A 79 -15.49 17.13 24.51
C GLY A 79 -17.00 17.09 24.21
N GLN A 80 -17.39 17.06 22.93
CA GLN A 80 -18.78 16.95 22.53
C GLN A 80 -19.22 15.47 22.48
N PRO A 81 -20.50 15.18 22.78
CA PRO A 81 -21.03 13.82 22.67
C PRO A 81 -21.03 13.33 21.23
N VAL A 82 -20.76 12.04 21.05
CA VAL A 82 -20.84 11.34 19.76
C VAL A 82 -22.22 10.69 19.62
N ASP A 83 -22.90 10.92 18.50
CA ASP A 83 -24.10 10.17 18.15
C ASP A 83 -23.72 8.80 17.55
N TRP A 84 -23.51 7.82 18.42
CA TRP A 84 -23.19 6.45 18.01
C TRP A 84 -24.31 5.77 17.22
N SER A 85 -25.57 6.22 17.36
CA SER A 85 -26.67 5.64 16.57
C SER A 85 -26.61 6.14 15.13
N LEU A 86 -26.21 7.40 14.91
CA LEU A 86 -25.91 7.92 13.57
C LEU A 86 -24.69 7.22 12.95
N VAL A 87 -23.63 7.01 13.73
CA VAL A 87 -22.43 6.28 13.29
C VAL A 87 -22.78 4.86 12.86
N GLU A 88 -23.47 4.11 13.72
CA GLU A 88 -23.92 2.74 13.43
C GLU A 88 -24.79 2.68 12.18
N LYS A 89 -25.79 3.55 12.08
CA LYS A 89 -26.69 3.60 10.92
C LYS A 89 -25.91 3.86 9.63
N THR A 90 -25.03 4.87 9.63
CA THR A 90 -24.23 5.23 8.45
C THR A 90 -23.33 4.07 8.01
N TYR A 91 -22.70 3.39 8.98
CA TYR A 91 -21.86 2.23 8.72
C TYR A 91 -22.66 1.06 8.13
N VAL A 92 -23.76 0.67 8.76
CA VAL A 92 -24.61 -0.46 8.31
C VAL A 92 -25.16 -0.22 6.92
N GLU A 93 -25.66 0.99 6.65
CA GLU A 93 -26.31 1.32 5.38
C GLU A 93 -25.32 1.44 4.21
N GLN A 94 -24.06 1.84 4.45
CA GLN A 94 -23.16 2.22 3.35
C GLN A 94 -21.80 1.52 3.31
N LEU A 95 -21.32 0.96 4.43
CA LEU A 95 -19.96 0.43 4.52
C LEU A 95 -19.91 -1.04 4.96
N GLN A 96 -20.86 -1.52 5.76
CA GLN A 96 -20.81 -2.87 6.32
C GLN A 96 -20.72 -3.95 5.25
N LYS A 97 -21.66 -3.94 4.28
CA LYS A 97 -21.68 -4.92 3.18
C LYS A 97 -20.36 -4.94 2.40
N PRO A 98 -19.89 -3.82 1.80
CA PRO A 98 -18.67 -3.85 0.99
C PRO A 98 -17.40 -4.12 1.81
N ILE A 99 -17.36 -3.76 3.10
CA ILE A 99 -16.25 -4.14 3.98
C ILE A 99 -16.26 -5.64 4.24
N ASN A 100 -17.42 -6.21 4.59
CA ASN A 100 -17.55 -7.63 4.91
C ASN A 100 -17.26 -8.54 3.70
N GLU A 101 -17.63 -8.12 2.49
CA GLU A 101 -17.30 -8.81 1.25
C GLU A 101 -15.79 -8.85 0.97
N LEU A 102 -15.05 -7.83 1.42
CA LEU A 102 -13.59 -7.76 1.24
C LEU A 102 -12.85 -8.49 2.36
N ASP A 103 -13.24 -8.25 3.62
CA ASP A 103 -12.71 -8.89 4.82
C ASP A 103 -13.71 -8.76 5.99
N GLY A 104 -14.37 -9.87 6.34
CA GLY A 104 -15.32 -9.93 7.46
C GLY A 104 -14.71 -9.59 8.82
N THR A 105 -13.39 -9.73 8.98
CA THR A 105 -12.68 -9.37 10.23
C THR A 105 -12.69 -7.85 10.45
N PHE A 106 -12.54 -7.06 9.38
CA PHE A 106 -12.64 -5.61 9.47
C PHE A 106 -14.06 -5.17 9.85
N ALA A 107 -15.08 -5.79 9.24
CA ALA A 107 -16.47 -5.48 9.56
C ALA A 107 -16.78 -5.75 11.03
N GLN A 108 -16.46 -6.95 11.51
CA GLN A 108 -16.65 -7.34 12.92
C GLN A 108 -15.92 -6.42 13.89
N THR A 109 -14.69 -6.01 13.56
CA THR A 109 -13.89 -5.12 14.40
C THR A 109 -14.52 -3.72 14.49
N ILE A 110 -14.99 -3.17 13.36
CA ILE A 110 -15.64 -1.85 13.32
C ILE A 110 -16.96 -1.91 14.11
N GLU A 111 -17.76 -2.95 13.90
CA GLU A 111 -19.02 -3.17 14.62
C GLU A 111 -18.80 -3.24 16.13
N ALA A 112 -17.83 -4.04 16.59
CA ALA A 112 -17.51 -4.14 18.00
C ALA A 112 -17.09 -2.80 18.60
N ALA A 113 -16.33 -1.98 17.87
CA ALA A 113 -15.94 -0.64 18.33
C ALA A 113 -17.12 0.33 18.39
N ILE A 114 -18.02 0.30 17.41
CA ILE A 114 -19.25 1.11 17.41
C ILE A 114 -20.14 0.71 18.60
N GLN A 115 -20.37 -0.59 18.81
CA GLN A 115 -21.19 -1.08 19.92
C GLN A 115 -20.56 -0.75 21.27
N GLY A 116 -19.25 -0.98 21.42
CA GLY A 116 -18.52 -0.63 22.65
C GLY A 116 -18.54 0.86 22.96
N GLY A 117 -18.43 1.71 21.93
CA GLY A 117 -18.58 3.17 22.07
C GLY A 117 -20.00 3.58 22.47
N LYS A 118 -21.02 2.92 21.89
CA LYS A 118 -22.44 3.15 22.18
C LYS A 118 -22.86 2.70 23.59
N SER A 119 -22.35 1.56 24.05
CA SER A 119 -22.63 1.02 25.39
C SER A 119 -21.79 1.69 26.48
N GLY A 120 -20.67 2.31 26.11
CA GLY A 120 -19.68 2.86 27.04
C GLY A 120 -18.70 1.82 27.59
N GLU A 121 -18.78 0.56 27.15
CA GLU A 121 -17.83 -0.50 27.50
C GLU A 121 -16.43 -0.21 26.92
N LEU A 122 -16.38 0.48 25.79
CA LEU A 122 -15.15 1.00 25.19
C LEU A 122 -15.16 2.53 25.29
N ASN A 123 -14.09 3.10 25.86
CA ASN A 123 -13.90 4.54 25.90
C ASN A 123 -13.99 5.15 24.49
N VAL A 124 -14.59 6.34 24.40
CA VAL A 124 -14.86 7.02 23.12
C VAL A 124 -13.59 7.24 22.28
N HIS A 125 -12.43 7.48 22.90
CA HIS A 125 -11.18 7.78 22.20
C HIS A 125 -10.60 6.54 21.49
N PRO A 126 -10.44 5.37 22.15
CA PRO A 126 -10.15 4.13 21.45
C PRO A 126 -11.21 3.75 20.41
N ALA A 127 -12.51 3.82 20.75
CA ALA A 127 -13.60 3.42 19.85
C ALA A 127 -13.55 4.16 18.51
N ARG A 128 -13.45 5.49 18.53
CA ARG A 128 -13.37 6.29 17.30
C ARG A 128 -12.13 5.98 16.46
N GLN A 129 -11.01 5.66 17.10
CA GLN A 129 -9.76 5.37 16.39
C GLN A 129 -9.80 3.98 15.74
N ILE A 130 -10.41 3.00 16.39
CA ILE A 130 -10.62 1.68 15.77
C ILE A 130 -11.51 1.82 14.53
N VAL A 131 -12.65 2.52 14.65
CA VAL A 131 -13.55 2.77 13.51
C VAL A 131 -12.80 3.48 12.36
N ASP A 132 -12.07 4.55 12.66
CA ASP A 132 -11.30 5.31 11.67
C ASP A 132 -10.24 4.42 10.97
N LYS A 133 -9.33 3.81 11.76
CA LYS A 133 -8.16 3.13 11.20
C LYS A 133 -8.49 1.82 10.51
N VAL A 134 -9.45 1.04 11.03
CA VAL A 134 -9.85 -0.22 10.38
C VAL A 134 -10.59 0.07 9.06
N THR A 135 -11.35 1.16 8.99
CA THR A 135 -11.94 1.62 7.71
C THR A 135 -10.87 2.05 6.71
N GLN A 136 -9.79 2.71 7.16
CA GLN A 136 -8.63 3.01 6.30
C GLN A 136 -7.90 1.73 5.83
N SER A 137 -7.84 0.68 6.65
CA SER A 137 -7.32 -0.64 6.25
C SER A 137 -8.17 -1.26 5.15
N TYR A 138 -9.50 -1.17 5.26
CA TYR A 138 -10.42 -1.56 4.19
C TYR A 138 -10.12 -0.81 2.89
N PHE A 139 -10.02 0.52 2.92
CA PHE A 139 -9.71 1.31 1.73
C PHE A 139 -8.38 0.91 1.08
N TYR A 140 -7.38 0.55 1.88
CA TYR A 140 -6.10 0.06 1.37
C TYR A 140 -6.25 -1.27 0.62
N GLN A 141 -7.02 -2.23 1.16
CA GLN A 141 -7.30 -3.48 0.44
C GLN A 141 -8.18 -3.25 -0.80
N LEU A 142 -9.13 -2.31 -0.73
CA LEU A 142 -9.96 -1.93 -1.87
C LEU A 142 -9.11 -1.34 -3.00
N GLN A 143 -8.14 -0.48 -2.69
CA GLN A 143 -7.20 0.04 -3.69
C GLN A 143 -6.45 -1.10 -4.38
N LYS A 144 -5.96 -2.09 -3.62
CA LYS A 144 -5.24 -3.23 -4.20
C LYS A 144 -6.13 -4.08 -5.10
N LYS A 145 -7.42 -4.22 -4.76
CA LYS A 145 -8.41 -4.86 -5.65
C LYS A 145 -8.58 -4.06 -6.93
N LEU A 146 -8.81 -2.74 -6.82
CA LEU A 146 -8.98 -1.86 -7.99
C LEU A 146 -7.75 -1.87 -8.90
N GLN A 147 -6.54 -1.89 -8.35
CA GLN A 147 -5.30 -2.00 -9.12
C GLN A 147 -5.25 -3.29 -9.96
N LYS A 148 -5.68 -4.42 -9.39
CA LYS A 148 -5.81 -5.69 -10.13
C LYS A 148 -6.89 -5.60 -11.21
N ASP A 149 -8.01 -4.96 -10.89
CA ASP A 149 -9.11 -4.79 -11.84
C ASP A 149 -8.72 -3.89 -13.03
N VAL A 150 -7.88 -2.85 -12.80
CA VAL A 150 -7.31 -2.03 -13.88
C VAL A 150 -6.41 -2.87 -14.78
N VAL A 151 -5.52 -3.69 -14.20
CA VAL A 151 -4.66 -4.60 -14.97
C VAL A 151 -5.50 -5.56 -15.81
N ALA A 152 -6.51 -6.19 -15.22
CA ALA A 152 -7.39 -7.11 -15.95
C ALA A 152 -8.16 -6.41 -17.09
N ALA A 153 -8.62 -5.18 -16.88
CA ALA A 153 -9.28 -4.38 -17.92
C ALA A 153 -8.31 -4.03 -19.06
N LEU A 154 -7.07 -3.63 -18.74
CA LEU A 154 -6.01 -3.38 -19.71
C LEU A 154 -5.66 -4.62 -20.54
N GLU A 155 -5.52 -5.78 -19.90
CA GLU A 155 -5.25 -7.07 -20.57
C GLU A 155 -6.41 -7.49 -21.49
N ALA A 156 -7.65 -7.13 -21.12
CA ALA A 156 -8.83 -7.33 -21.95
C ALA A 156 -9.01 -6.27 -23.06
N GLY A 157 -8.15 -5.24 -23.11
CA GLY A 157 -8.26 -4.12 -24.05
C GLY A 157 -9.39 -3.13 -23.74
N ASP A 158 -9.99 -3.20 -22.56
CA ASP A 158 -11.06 -2.30 -22.11
C ASP A 158 -10.48 -1.04 -21.45
N GLN A 159 -9.96 -0.15 -22.30
CA GLN A 159 -9.34 1.11 -21.88
C GLN A 159 -10.29 2.01 -21.09
N GLN A 160 -11.59 2.01 -21.44
CA GLN A 160 -12.58 2.85 -20.78
C GLN A 160 -12.79 2.40 -19.34
N LYS A 161 -12.98 1.10 -19.12
CA LYS A 161 -13.09 0.53 -17.78
C LYS A 161 -11.80 0.70 -16.98
N ALA A 162 -10.63 0.46 -17.60
CA ALA A 162 -9.34 0.67 -16.95
C ALA A 162 -9.18 2.12 -16.47
N THR A 163 -9.60 3.11 -17.28
CA THR A 163 -9.56 4.52 -16.92
C THR A 163 -10.51 4.85 -15.78
N ALA A 164 -11.76 4.37 -15.83
CA ALA A 164 -12.75 4.60 -14.77
C ALA A 164 -12.30 4.01 -13.42
N LEU A 165 -11.78 2.78 -13.42
CA LEU A 165 -11.23 2.15 -12.21
C LEU A 165 -10.00 2.89 -11.68
N PHE A 166 -9.13 3.38 -12.57
CA PHE A 166 -7.97 4.16 -12.17
C PHE A 166 -8.35 5.52 -11.56
N ASP A 167 -9.42 6.16 -12.03
CA ASP A 167 -9.95 7.38 -11.42
C ASP A 167 -10.42 7.14 -9.97
N GLN A 168 -11.00 5.97 -9.69
CA GLN A 168 -11.35 5.58 -8.32
C GLN A 168 -10.12 5.39 -7.41
N ILE A 169 -9.02 4.85 -7.95
CA ILE A 169 -7.74 4.74 -7.22
C ILE A 169 -7.19 6.13 -6.88
N LYS A 170 -7.21 7.07 -7.83
CA LYS A 170 -6.78 8.47 -7.58
C LYS A 170 -7.64 9.15 -6.52
N LEU A 171 -8.95 8.88 -6.51
CA LEU A 171 -9.86 9.40 -5.50
C LEU A 171 -9.51 8.87 -4.10
N LEU A 172 -9.33 7.55 -3.94
CA LEU A 172 -8.86 6.96 -2.67
C LEU A 172 -7.54 7.56 -2.21
N ALA A 173 -6.57 7.70 -3.12
CA ALA A 173 -5.28 8.28 -2.80
C ALA A 173 -5.40 9.73 -2.31
N THR A 174 -6.17 10.56 -3.00
CA THR A 174 -6.34 11.98 -2.66
C THR A 174 -7.05 12.16 -1.33
N GLU A 175 -8.10 11.38 -1.08
CA GLU A 175 -9.01 11.63 0.05
C GLU A 175 -8.62 10.86 1.33
N ILE A 176 -7.89 9.75 1.19
CA ILE A 176 -7.56 8.85 2.30
C ILE A 176 -6.06 8.79 2.54
N PHE A 177 -5.29 8.40 1.53
CA PHE A 177 -3.89 8.02 1.74
C PHE A 177 -2.92 9.20 1.80
N VAL A 178 -3.06 10.19 0.91
CA VAL A 178 -2.24 11.40 0.90
C VAL A 178 -2.35 12.17 2.23
N PRO A 179 -3.55 12.42 2.79
CA PRO A 179 -3.66 13.07 4.10
C PRO A 179 -2.96 12.30 5.22
N THR A 180 -3.00 10.97 5.20
CA THR A 180 -2.27 10.14 6.17
C THR A 180 -0.76 10.22 5.97
N ALA A 181 -0.29 10.19 4.71
CA ALA A 181 1.12 10.34 4.34
C ALA A 181 1.69 11.72 4.74
N MET A 182 0.98 12.81 4.46
CA MET A 182 1.40 14.17 4.81
C MET A 182 1.65 14.33 6.32
N LYS A 183 0.83 13.70 7.17
CA LYS A 183 1.05 13.74 8.62
C LYS A 183 2.36 13.07 9.03
N ARG A 184 2.84 12.09 8.27
CA ARG A 184 4.12 11.40 8.52
C ARG A 184 5.28 12.20 7.93
N ASP A 185 5.09 12.79 6.76
CA ASP A 185 6.05 13.73 6.18
C ASP A 185 6.30 14.89 7.14
N GLU A 186 5.25 15.46 7.74
CA GLU A 186 5.37 16.52 8.75
C GLU A 186 6.10 16.02 10.01
N TYR A 187 5.69 14.87 10.56
CA TYR A 187 6.22 14.36 11.82
C TYR A 187 7.71 13.97 11.73
N TYR A 188 8.11 13.31 10.64
CA TYR A 188 9.49 12.87 10.40
C TYR A 188 10.29 13.87 9.54
N GLN A 189 9.71 15.02 9.19
CA GLN A 189 10.29 16.04 8.31
C GLN A 189 10.77 15.47 6.95
N LEU A 190 9.99 14.56 6.37
CA LEU A 190 10.31 13.95 5.09
C LEU A 190 10.03 14.95 3.96
N THR A 191 11.03 15.17 3.10
CA THR A 191 10.92 16.07 1.95
C THR A 191 11.57 15.45 0.72
N GLY A 192 11.26 15.98 -0.46
CA GLY A 192 11.81 15.49 -1.72
C GLY A 192 11.59 13.99 -1.90
N GLU A 193 12.66 13.26 -2.23
CA GLU A 193 12.61 11.81 -2.46
C GLU A 193 12.26 10.97 -1.22
N SER A 194 12.28 11.55 -0.03
CA SER A 194 11.84 10.86 1.19
C SER A 194 10.34 11.09 1.47
N SER A 195 9.71 12.09 0.85
CA SER A 195 8.28 12.42 1.06
C SER A 195 7.37 11.32 0.52
N LEU A 196 6.46 10.87 1.39
CA LEU A 196 5.45 9.88 1.09
C LEU A 196 4.35 10.45 0.19
N GLU A 197 3.91 11.68 0.43
CA GLU A 197 2.94 12.36 -0.44
C GLU A 197 3.48 12.41 -1.87
N GLN A 198 4.73 12.85 -2.04
CA GLN A 198 5.34 12.98 -3.35
C GLN A 198 5.50 11.61 -4.02
N SER A 199 5.87 10.58 -3.25
CA SER A 199 6.04 9.22 -3.77
C SER A 199 4.72 8.59 -4.21
N ILE A 200 3.63 8.77 -3.46
CA ILE A 200 2.27 8.33 -3.86
C ILE A 200 1.86 9.01 -5.16
N ASN A 201 1.99 10.33 -5.23
CA ASN A 201 1.59 11.10 -6.42
C ASN A 201 2.47 10.79 -7.64
N ALA A 202 3.77 10.55 -7.45
CA ALA A 202 4.67 10.12 -8.52
C ALA A 202 4.30 8.73 -9.05
N GLY A 203 3.97 7.78 -8.17
CA GLY A 203 3.50 6.45 -8.56
C GLY A 203 2.19 6.49 -9.34
N LEU A 204 1.24 7.32 -8.92
CA LEU A 204 -0.01 7.55 -9.66
C LEU A 204 0.24 8.19 -11.03
N ALA A 205 1.11 9.19 -11.11
CA ALA A 205 1.46 9.80 -12.40
C ALA A 205 2.09 8.78 -13.36
N ALA A 206 2.99 7.92 -12.87
CA ALA A 206 3.62 6.86 -13.68
C ALA A 206 2.60 5.83 -14.15
N GLN A 207 1.69 5.40 -13.28
CA GLN A 207 0.56 4.52 -13.64
C GLN A 207 -0.34 5.18 -14.69
N GLU A 208 -0.65 6.47 -14.56
CA GLU A 208 -1.48 7.19 -15.54
C GLU A 208 -0.81 7.29 -16.91
N GLU A 209 0.50 7.50 -16.95
CA GLU A 209 1.29 7.50 -18.19
C GLU A 209 1.28 6.11 -18.85
N ALA A 210 1.52 5.05 -18.08
CA ALA A 210 1.46 3.67 -18.57
C ALA A 210 0.06 3.30 -19.08
N LEU A 211 -1.00 3.69 -18.35
CA LEU A 211 -2.40 3.52 -18.73
C LEU A 211 -2.69 4.21 -20.08
N LYS A 212 -2.27 5.47 -20.27
CA LYS A 212 -2.46 6.21 -21.53
C LYS A 212 -1.68 5.63 -22.70
N ALA A 213 -0.54 5.01 -22.41
CA ALA A 213 0.28 4.31 -23.39
C ALA A 213 -0.21 2.88 -23.69
N ASN A 214 -1.25 2.39 -22.99
CA ASN A 214 -1.68 0.99 -23.01
C ASN A 214 -0.52 0.02 -22.70
N ASN A 215 0.40 0.42 -21.83
CA ASN A 215 1.55 -0.37 -21.40
C ASN A 215 1.23 -1.05 -20.07
N VAL A 216 0.66 -2.26 -20.15
CA VAL A 216 0.22 -3.04 -18.98
C VAL A 216 1.41 -3.42 -18.08
N ASP A 217 2.56 -3.73 -18.67
CA ASP A 217 3.74 -4.18 -17.94
C ASP A 217 4.30 -3.06 -17.06
N ASP A 218 4.42 -1.85 -17.62
CA ASP A 218 4.83 -0.67 -16.86
C ASP A 218 3.79 -0.32 -15.79
N PHE A 219 2.49 -0.45 -16.10
CA PHE A 219 1.44 -0.22 -15.11
C PHE A 219 1.60 -1.17 -13.91
N LYS A 220 1.82 -2.47 -14.15
CA LYS A 220 2.08 -3.49 -13.13
C LYS A 220 3.28 -3.13 -12.24
N VAL A 221 4.35 -2.62 -12.84
CA VAL A 221 5.54 -2.16 -12.12
C VAL A 221 5.20 -0.92 -11.27
N TYR A 222 4.58 0.11 -11.83
CA TYR A 222 4.33 1.37 -11.11
C TYR A 222 3.26 1.27 -10.02
N ILE A 223 2.42 0.24 -10.02
CA ILE A 223 1.58 -0.10 -8.85
C ILE A 223 2.42 -0.13 -7.57
N GLN A 224 3.64 -0.69 -7.63
CA GLN A 224 4.48 -0.89 -6.45
C GLN A 224 4.94 0.43 -5.82
N LEU A 225 5.14 1.48 -6.62
CA LEU A 225 5.47 2.81 -6.10
C LEU A 225 4.36 3.34 -5.21
N THR A 226 3.11 3.28 -5.67
CA THR A 226 1.95 3.76 -4.92
C THR A 226 1.63 2.84 -3.75
N ASP A 227 1.51 1.53 -3.98
CA ASP A 227 1.17 0.54 -2.95
C ASP A 227 2.16 0.56 -1.79
N LYS A 228 3.47 0.51 -2.09
CA LYS A 228 4.50 0.47 -1.05
C LYS A 228 4.73 1.82 -0.37
N SER A 229 4.41 2.93 -1.03
CA SER A 229 4.42 4.25 -0.35
C SER A 229 3.27 4.37 0.66
N ILE A 230 2.08 3.87 0.32
CA ILE A 230 0.94 3.82 1.26
C ILE A 230 1.25 2.87 2.41
N TYR A 231 1.79 1.69 2.11
CA TYR A 231 2.28 0.75 3.11
C TYR A 231 3.27 1.42 4.07
N ARG A 232 4.27 2.13 3.54
CA ARG A 232 5.26 2.87 4.34
C ARG A 232 4.60 3.94 5.20
N SER A 233 3.57 4.62 4.71
CA SER A 233 2.81 5.59 5.50
C SER A 233 2.14 4.96 6.72
N TYR A 234 1.57 3.76 6.59
CA TYR A 234 0.93 3.02 7.69
C TYR A 234 1.95 2.48 8.69
N TYR A 235 3.07 1.94 8.20
CA TYR A 235 4.21 1.55 9.04
C TYR A 235 4.70 2.75 9.88
N LEU A 236 5.03 3.87 9.23
CA LEU A 236 5.51 5.07 9.91
C LEU A 236 4.45 5.68 10.84
N ALA A 237 3.16 5.52 10.53
CA ALA A 237 2.09 5.93 11.43
C ALA A 237 2.11 5.11 12.71
N SER A 238 2.09 3.78 12.60
CA SER A 238 2.15 2.90 13.76
C SER A 238 3.39 3.17 14.62
N LYS A 239 4.58 3.25 14.00
CA LYS A 239 5.84 3.60 14.66
C LYS A 239 5.74 4.94 15.40
N SER A 240 5.22 5.98 14.75
CA SER A 240 5.10 7.31 15.36
C SER A 240 4.16 7.36 16.57
N TYR A 241 3.14 6.50 16.60
CA TYR A 241 2.26 6.43 17.78
C TYR A 241 2.93 5.71 18.94
N ALA A 242 3.75 4.69 18.71
CA ALA A 242 4.61 4.13 19.76
C ALA A 242 5.57 5.20 20.34
N GLU A 243 6.16 6.04 19.50
CA GLU A 243 7.00 7.18 19.92
C GLU A 243 6.21 8.19 20.78
N LYS A 244 5.00 8.56 20.34
CA LYS A 244 4.10 9.47 21.07
C LYS A 244 3.62 8.91 22.40
N ILE A 245 3.30 7.61 22.46
CA ILE A 245 2.87 6.95 23.69
C ILE A 245 4.00 6.97 24.71
N GLU A 246 5.21 6.55 24.32
CA GLU A 246 6.35 6.53 25.24
C GLU A 246 6.67 7.94 25.78
N ALA A 247 6.66 8.96 24.90
CA ALA A 247 6.85 10.34 25.32
C ALA A 247 5.71 10.82 26.24
N GLY A 248 4.46 10.55 25.87
CA GLY A 248 3.28 10.97 26.63
C GLY A 248 3.19 10.34 28.02
N VAL A 249 3.67 9.10 28.19
CA VAL A 249 3.79 8.45 29.51
C VAL A 249 4.79 9.20 30.39
N LYS A 250 5.92 9.65 29.84
CA LYS A 250 6.93 10.45 30.57
C LYS A 250 6.40 11.84 30.92
N GLU A 251 5.60 12.42 30.05
CA GLU A 251 4.97 13.73 30.23
C GLU A 251 3.73 13.72 31.15
N GLY A 252 3.22 12.53 31.51
CA GLY A 252 2.02 12.40 32.35
C GLY A 252 0.73 12.76 31.62
N LYS A 253 0.64 12.48 30.32
CA LYS A 253 -0.57 12.73 29.53
C LYS A 253 -1.76 11.89 30.01
N ALA A 254 -2.96 12.35 29.68
CA ALA A 254 -4.20 11.68 30.06
C ALA A 254 -4.26 10.25 29.52
N GLU A 255 -4.74 9.32 30.35
CA GLU A 255 -4.86 7.90 29.98
C GLU A 255 -5.68 7.67 28.71
N ASP A 256 -6.80 8.37 28.56
CA ASP A 256 -7.67 8.24 27.39
C ASP A 256 -7.00 8.72 26.10
N GLU A 257 -6.11 9.74 26.17
CA GLU A 257 -5.30 10.17 25.03
C GLU A 257 -4.33 9.05 24.62
N LEU A 258 -3.64 8.45 25.58
CA LEU A 258 -2.63 7.41 25.34
C LEU A 258 -3.25 6.10 24.84
N LYS A 259 -4.40 5.70 25.39
CA LYS A 259 -5.19 4.58 24.86
C LYS A 259 -5.73 4.86 23.47
N GLY A 260 -6.13 6.10 23.19
CA GLY A 260 -6.47 6.54 21.84
C GLY A 260 -5.29 6.40 20.87
N GLN A 261 -4.09 6.81 21.27
CA GLN A 261 -2.87 6.65 20.46
C GLN A 261 -2.48 5.17 20.26
N GLN A 262 -2.66 4.33 21.28
CA GLN A 262 -2.46 2.88 21.15
C GLN A 262 -3.42 2.27 20.12
N ALA A 263 -4.69 2.68 20.13
CA ALA A 263 -5.66 2.28 19.11
C ALA A 263 -5.26 2.73 17.70
N GLU A 264 -4.65 3.91 17.55
CA GLU A 264 -4.10 4.34 16.27
C GLU A 264 -2.91 3.50 15.82
N ALA A 265 -1.97 3.21 16.73
CA ALA A 265 -0.81 2.37 16.44
C ALA A 265 -1.25 0.99 15.97
N TRP A 266 -2.12 0.35 16.75
CA TRP A 266 -2.70 -0.95 16.46
C TRP A 266 -3.44 -0.96 15.13
N GLY A 267 -4.32 0.00 14.87
CA GLY A 267 -5.13 0.03 13.66
C GLY A 267 -4.30 0.13 12.38
N PHE A 268 -3.27 0.98 12.37
CA PHE A 268 -2.34 1.06 11.24
C PHE A 268 -1.49 -0.20 11.08
N PHE A 269 -1.08 -0.82 12.19
CA PHE A 269 -0.35 -2.08 12.15
C PHE A 269 -1.20 -3.21 11.55
N GLN A 270 -2.48 -3.35 11.92
CA GLN A 270 -3.36 -4.40 11.39
C GLN A 270 -3.46 -4.35 9.86
N ALA A 271 -3.46 -3.15 9.26
CA ALA A 271 -3.50 -2.97 7.80
C ALA A 271 -2.34 -3.66 7.05
N ILE A 272 -1.18 -3.77 7.71
CA ILE A 272 0.07 -4.25 7.11
C ILE A 272 0.57 -5.55 7.72
N LYS A 273 -0.02 -6.01 8.83
CA LYS A 273 0.40 -7.16 9.64
C LYS A 273 0.63 -8.41 8.81
N GLY A 274 -0.33 -8.79 7.97
CA GLY A 274 -0.24 -10.02 7.16
C GLY A 274 0.96 -9.99 6.21
N SER A 275 1.19 -8.86 5.54
CA SER A 275 2.35 -8.70 4.66
C SER A 275 3.67 -8.62 5.42
N LEU A 276 3.68 -8.01 6.61
CA LEU A 276 4.87 -7.89 7.45
C LEU A 276 5.33 -9.25 7.99
N ALA A 277 4.38 -10.13 8.34
CA ALA A 277 4.65 -11.48 8.84
C ALA A 277 5.43 -12.34 7.84
N GLU A 278 5.29 -12.10 6.53
CA GLU A 278 6.09 -12.78 5.50
C GLU A 278 7.59 -12.40 5.55
N GLY A 279 7.94 -11.29 6.21
CA GLY A 279 9.32 -10.87 6.40
C GLY A 279 9.95 -11.46 7.65
N ASP A 280 9.23 -11.36 8.78
CA ASP A 280 9.62 -11.99 10.05
C ASP A 280 8.37 -12.20 10.92
N GLU A 281 7.90 -13.45 10.98
CA GLU A 281 6.70 -13.83 11.71
C GLU A 281 6.84 -13.56 13.21
N ALA A 282 8.00 -13.86 13.80
CA ALA A 282 8.24 -13.69 15.23
C ALA A 282 8.27 -12.20 15.63
N ALA A 283 8.92 -11.35 14.82
CA ALA A 283 8.93 -9.92 15.05
C ALA A 283 7.53 -9.31 14.89
N THR A 284 6.78 -9.79 13.91
CA THR A 284 5.39 -9.35 13.67
C THR A 284 4.44 -9.79 14.79
N ALA A 285 4.57 -11.02 15.29
CA ALA A 285 3.81 -11.51 16.44
C ALA A 285 4.13 -10.69 17.70
N ARG A 286 5.39 -10.34 17.92
CA ARG A 286 5.80 -9.48 19.03
C ARG A 286 5.26 -8.05 18.89
N LEU A 287 5.22 -7.48 17.68
CA LEU A 287 4.57 -6.19 17.43
C LEU A 287 3.07 -6.24 17.74
N ASP A 288 2.39 -7.32 17.35
CA ASP A 288 0.96 -7.50 17.63
C ASP A 288 0.68 -7.57 19.13
N GLU A 289 1.54 -8.25 19.89
CA GLU A 289 1.46 -8.31 21.35
C GLU A 289 1.66 -6.93 21.99
N ILE A 290 2.73 -6.21 21.62
CA ILE A 290 3.07 -4.90 22.19
C ILE A 290 1.98 -3.86 21.90
N LEU A 291 1.49 -3.83 20.66
CA LEU A 291 0.53 -2.83 20.20
C LEU A 291 -0.92 -3.22 20.50
N SER A 292 -1.16 -4.47 20.95
CA SER A 292 -2.50 -4.94 21.33
C SER A 292 -3.20 -3.97 22.27
N LEU A 293 -4.50 -3.76 22.05
CA LEU A 293 -5.33 -2.91 22.90
C LEU A 293 -5.48 -3.44 24.34
N ASN A 294 -5.16 -4.72 24.55
CA ASN A 294 -5.15 -5.37 25.86
C ASN A 294 -3.81 -5.24 26.60
N ASN A 295 -2.75 -4.80 25.91
CA ASN A 295 -1.46 -4.55 26.53
C ASN A 295 -1.46 -3.21 27.27
N ASP A 296 -0.69 -3.10 28.36
CA ASP A 296 -0.51 -1.82 29.06
C ASP A 296 0.32 -0.86 28.20
N TYR A 297 -0.30 0.23 27.73
CA TYR A 297 0.34 1.26 26.91
C TYR A 297 1.62 1.84 27.54
N LYS A 298 1.75 1.80 28.88
CA LYS A 298 2.95 2.28 29.59
C LYS A 298 4.19 1.44 29.32
N THR A 299 4.00 0.21 28.88
CA THR A 299 5.08 -0.74 28.59
C THR A 299 5.66 -0.56 27.19
N ILE A 300 4.95 0.11 26.28
CA ILE A 300 5.35 0.32 24.89
C ILE A 300 6.65 1.13 24.85
N LYS A 301 7.69 0.56 24.22
CA LYS A 301 8.99 1.22 23.97
C LYS A 301 9.16 1.46 22.49
N ALA A 302 9.39 2.72 22.12
CA ALA A 302 9.54 3.13 20.72
C ALA A 302 10.74 2.45 20.05
N SER A 303 11.84 2.26 20.79
CA SER A 303 13.04 1.59 20.27
C SER A 303 12.79 0.10 19.97
N GLU A 304 12.06 -0.62 20.83
CA GLU A 304 11.68 -2.02 20.60
C GLU A 304 10.77 -2.13 19.37
N VAL A 305 9.74 -1.29 19.30
CA VAL A 305 8.82 -1.25 18.15
C VAL A 305 9.56 -0.95 16.85
N SER A 306 10.48 0.04 16.86
CA SER A 306 11.28 0.39 15.68
C SER A 306 12.17 -0.77 15.23
N ALA A 307 12.84 -1.46 16.17
CA ALA A 307 13.71 -2.58 15.87
C ALA A 307 12.94 -3.77 15.27
N LEU A 308 11.76 -4.09 15.80
CA LEU A 308 10.92 -5.16 15.29
C LEU A 308 10.42 -4.87 13.87
N TYR A 309 10.00 -3.63 13.59
CA TYR A 309 9.65 -3.22 12.23
C TYR A 309 10.84 -3.32 11.28
N ALA A 310 12.01 -2.79 11.66
CA ALA A 310 13.21 -2.86 10.83
C ALA A 310 13.58 -4.31 10.49
N LYS A 311 13.51 -5.21 11.47
CA LYS A 311 13.74 -6.64 11.30
C LYS A 311 12.80 -7.28 10.28
N ALA A 312 11.49 -7.06 10.43
CA ALA A 312 10.51 -7.64 9.52
C ALA A 312 10.56 -7.02 8.11
N LEU A 313 10.77 -5.72 7.98
CA LEU A 313 10.94 -5.04 6.70
C LEU A 313 12.21 -5.47 5.97
N PHE A 314 13.30 -5.69 6.70
CA PHE A 314 14.52 -6.29 6.13
C PHE A 314 14.27 -7.70 5.63
N GLY A 315 13.53 -8.53 6.38
CA GLY A 315 13.09 -9.84 5.93
C GLY A 315 12.31 -9.79 4.62
N LYS A 316 11.37 -8.82 4.48
CA LYS A 316 10.65 -8.57 3.23
C LYS A 316 11.59 -8.21 2.10
N MET A 317 12.45 -7.21 2.31
CA MET A 317 13.44 -6.76 1.34
C MET A 317 14.28 -7.94 0.86
N LYS A 318 14.86 -8.73 1.77
CA LYS A 318 15.64 -9.93 1.45
C LYS A 318 14.86 -10.93 0.61
N GLY A 319 13.61 -11.22 0.98
CA GLY A 319 12.76 -12.13 0.19
C GLY A 319 12.56 -11.66 -1.26
N TYR A 320 12.49 -10.35 -1.51
CA TYR A 320 12.40 -9.82 -2.88
C TYR A 320 13.72 -9.85 -3.65
N HIS A 321 14.84 -9.70 -2.95
CA HIS A 321 16.18 -9.91 -3.53
C HIS A 321 16.41 -11.36 -3.99
N GLU A 322 15.69 -12.32 -3.41
CA GLU A 322 15.68 -13.73 -3.84
C GLU A 322 14.66 -13.99 -4.95
N LYS A 323 13.45 -13.42 -4.84
CA LYS A 323 12.35 -13.64 -5.80
C LYS A 323 12.61 -13.02 -7.18
N ALA A 324 13.22 -11.82 -7.26
CA ALA A 324 13.40 -11.14 -8.54
C ALA A 324 14.33 -11.90 -9.52
N PRO A 325 15.51 -12.40 -9.09
CA PRO A 325 16.33 -13.28 -9.94
C PRO A 325 15.61 -14.59 -10.33
N ALA A 326 14.86 -15.21 -9.41
CA ALA A 326 14.11 -16.43 -9.72
C ALA A 326 13.09 -16.22 -10.85
N GLN A 327 12.43 -15.06 -10.90
CA GLN A 327 11.54 -14.70 -12.01
C GLN A 327 12.29 -14.52 -13.34
N LEU A 328 13.53 -14.03 -13.33
CA LEU A 328 14.37 -14.00 -14.54
C LEU A 328 14.80 -15.41 -14.99
N ASP A 329 14.97 -16.35 -14.08
CA ASP A 329 15.24 -17.75 -14.42
C ASP A 329 14.04 -18.42 -15.09
N GLU A 330 12.83 -17.98 -14.74
CA GLU A 330 11.56 -18.37 -15.36
C GLU A 330 11.22 -17.59 -16.64
N ASN A 331 12.10 -16.70 -17.11
CA ASN A 331 11.87 -15.74 -18.22
C ASN A 331 10.67 -14.79 -17.99
N ASN A 332 10.24 -14.58 -16.75
CA ASN A 332 9.18 -13.66 -16.39
C ASN A 332 9.77 -12.26 -16.07
N VAL A 333 10.20 -11.56 -17.12
CA VAL A 333 10.92 -10.27 -16.99
C VAL A 333 10.08 -9.19 -16.30
N VAL A 334 8.78 -9.14 -16.57
CA VAL A 334 7.87 -8.15 -15.98
C VAL A 334 7.74 -8.39 -14.48
N GLU A 335 7.49 -9.63 -14.07
CA GLU A 335 7.41 -9.96 -12.65
C GLU A 335 8.75 -9.79 -11.93
N ALA A 336 9.87 -10.08 -12.60
CA ALA A 336 11.20 -9.78 -12.06
C ALA A 336 11.37 -8.28 -11.75
N LYS A 337 10.94 -7.39 -12.65
CA LYS A 337 10.94 -5.93 -12.42
C LYS A 337 10.02 -5.54 -11.26
N VAL A 338 8.80 -6.09 -11.21
CA VAL A 338 7.86 -5.88 -10.10
C VAL A 338 8.52 -6.24 -8.78
N LYS A 339 9.11 -7.44 -8.69
CA LYS A 339 9.76 -7.95 -7.48
C LYS A 339 10.99 -7.15 -7.09
N ALA A 340 11.80 -6.72 -8.06
CA ALA A 340 12.96 -5.88 -7.78
C ALA A 340 12.54 -4.50 -7.23
N LEU A 341 11.50 -3.89 -7.82
CA LEU A 341 10.97 -2.62 -7.33
C LEU A 341 10.36 -2.76 -5.93
N GLU A 342 9.64 -3.85 -5.64
CA GLU A 342 9.16 -4.15 -4.29
C GLU A 342 10.33 -4.21 -3.29
N GLY A 343 11.43 -4.89 -3.63
CA GLY A 343 12.64 -4.95 -2.81
C GLY A 343 13.20 -3.56 -2.48
N ASN A 344 13.37 -2.71 -3.50
CA ASN A 344 13.84 -1.34 -3.31
C ASN A 344 12.91 -0.49 -2.45
N MET A 345 11.60 -0.67 -2.61
CA MET A 345 10.62 0.05 -1.80
C MET A 345 10.64 -0.38 -0.32
N PHE A 346 10.92 -1.65 -0.02
CA PHE A 346 11.12 -2.11 1.36
C PHE A 346 12.44 -1.62 1.96
N LEU A 347 13.51 -1.48 1.17
CA LEU A 347 14.72 -0.77 1.60
C LEU A 347 14.40 0.70 1.92
N LYS A 348 13.64 1.39 1.06
CA LYS A 348 13.21 2.77 1.30
C LYS A 348 12.30 2.89 2.53
N ALA A 349 11.53 1.86 2.86
CA ALA A 349 10.70 1.86 4.06
C ALA A 349 11.53 2.06 5.34
N ILE A 350 12.72 1.47 5.43
CA ILE A 350 13.64 1.60 6.56
C ILE A 350 14.67 2.75 6.39
N GLU A 351 14.43 3.70 5.48
CA GLU A 351 15.36 4.79 5.17
C GLU A 351 15.83 5.56 6.42
N LEU A 352 14.93 5.85 7.36
CA LEU A 352 15.27 6.57 8.58
C LEU A 352 16.26 5.78 9.44
N ASP A 353 16.10 4.46 9.54
CA ASP A 353 16.99 3.60 10.28
C ASP A 353 18.34 3.44 9.55
N VAL A 354 18.32 3.35 8.21
CA VAL A 354 19.52 3.34 7.37
C VAL A 354 20.34 4.61 7.54
N GLN A 355 19.71 5.78 7.42
CA GLN A 355 20.37 7.08 7.60
C GLN A 355 20.91 7.25 9.02
N ALA A 356 20.13 6.90 10.04
CA ALA A 356 20.56 7.00 11.43
C ALA A 356 21.78 6.12 11.76
N LYS A 357 21.92 4.96 11.10
CA LYS A 357 22.98 3.99 11.38
C LYS A 357 24.21 4.16 10.50
N LEU A 358 24.04 4.53 9.22
CA LEU A 358 25.12 4.63 8.24
C LEU A 358 25.60 6.06 7.99
N GLY A 359 24.75 7.06 8.28
CA GLY A 359 24.94 8.44 7.85
C GLY A 359 24.50 8.67 6.40
N ASP A 360 24.20 9.93 6.06
CA ASP A 360 23.56 10.32 4.80
C ASP A 360 24.34 9.88 3.55
N GLU A 361 25.67 10.01 3.55
CA GLU A 361 26.52 9.66 2.40
C GLU A 361 26.44 8.16 2.08
N LYS A 362 26.66 7.31 3.08
CA LYS A 362 26.59 5.85 2.93
C LYS A 362 25.18 5.35 2.67
N ALA A 363 24.18 6.01 3.24
CA ALA A 363 22.78 5.73 2.93
C ALA A 363 22.51 6.01 1.43
N ALA A 364 22.95 7.14 0.90
CA ALA A 364 22.80 7.48 -0.51
C ALA A 364 23.52 6.48 -1.44
N GLU A 365 24.74 6.05 -1.09
CA GLU A 365 25.46 5.00 -1.83
C GLU A 365 24.71 3.66 -1.83
N LEU A 366 24.11 3.28 -0.70
CA LEU A 366 23.30 2.08 -0.58
C LEU A 366 22.05 2.16 -1.46
N PHE A 367 21.32 3.27 -1.45
CA PHE A 367 20.16 3.46 -2.33
C PHE A 367 20.53 3.47 -3.82
N ALA A 368 21.65 4.11 -4.18
CA ALA A 368 22.16 4.06 -5.55
C ALA A 368 22.57 2.63 -5.96
N THR A 369 23.07 1.82 -5.04
CA THR A 369 23.39 0.41 -5.28
C THR A 369 22.12 -0.43 -5.47
N ALA A 370 21.06 -0.15 -4.71
CA ALA A 370 19.76 -0.77 -4.88
C ALA A 370 19.09 -0.39 -6.22
N GLU A 371 19.25 0.85 -6.68
CA GLU A 371 18.82 1.26 -8.01
C GLU A 371 19.58 0.50 -9.12
N LYS A 372 20.91 0.36 -8.99
CA LYS A 372 21.71 -0.47 -9.91
C LYS A 372 21.26 -1.93 -9.93
N TRP A 373 20.87 -2.48 -8.79
CA TRP A 373 20.28 -3.82 -8.72
C TRP A 373 18.98 -3.92 -9.53
N TYR A 374 18.04 -2.99 -9.35
CA TYR A 374 16.81 -2.95 -10.15
C TYR A 374 17.10 -2.84 -11.65
N ASN A 375 18.01 -1.94 -12.05
CA ASN A 375 18.39 -1.77 -13.45
C ASN A 375 19.02 -3.04 -14.05
N ALA A 376 19.90 -3.71 -13.30
CA ALA A 376 20.47 -4.98 -13.73
C ALA A 376 19.40 -6.08 -13.90
N ILE A 377 18.39 -6.13 -13.02
CA ILE A 377 17.23 -7.03 -13.20
C ILE A 377 16.43 -6.66 -14.45
N ALA A 378 16.12 -5.39 -14.64
CA ALA A 378 15.34 -4.89 -15.77
C ALA A 378 16.02 -5.15 -17.13
N GLU A 379 17.35 -5.16 -17.15
CA GLU A 379 18.20 -5.44 -18.32
C GLU A 379 18.62 -6.91 -18.44
N ASN A 380 18.12 -7.80 -17.57
CA ASN A 380 18.46 -9.23 -17.52
C ASN A 380 19.97 -9.52 -17.35
N LYS A 381 20.68 -8.66 -16.62
CA LYS A 381 22.11 -8.79 -16.28
C LYS A 381 22.28 -9.53 -14.94
N LYS A 382 22.10 -10.85 -14.97
CA LYS A 382 22.04 -11.70 -13.76
C LYS A 382 23.26 -11.58 -12.84
N ASP A 383 24.47 -11.57 -13.40
CA ASP A 383 25.70 -11.49 -12.60
C ASP A 383 25.86 -10.13 -11.90
N GLU A 384 25.60 -9.04 -12.61
CA GLU A 384 25.60 -7.68 -12.03
C GLU A 384 24.51 -7.56 -10.95
N ALA A 385 23.31 -8.08 -11.22
CA ALA A 385 22.21 -8.08 -10.26
C ALA A 385 22.58 -8.84 -8.99
N ALA A 386 23.22 -10.01 -9.11
CA ALA A 386 23.69 -10.79 -7.96
C ALA A 386 24.74 -10.02 -7.14
N GLN A 387 25.68 -9.34 -7.79
CA GLN A 387 26.69 -8.52 -7.12
C GLN A 387 26.06 -7.34 -6.35
N TYR A 388 25.17 -6.57 -6.99
CA TYR A 388 24.50 -5.44 -6.34
C TYR A 388 23.58 -5.91 -5.22
N SER A 389 22.83 -6.99 -5.43
CA SER A 389 21.97 -7.60 -4.42
C SER A 389 22.76 -7.96 -3.16
N LYS A 390 23.91 -8.64 -3.32
CA LYS A 390 24.79 -8.98 -2.21
C LYS A 390 25.27 -7.73 -1.45
N ALA A 391 25.71 -6.70 -2.17
CA ALA A 391 26.18 -5.46 -1.55
C ALA A 391 25.08 -4.76 -0.72
N VAL A 392 23.85 -4.72 -1.24
CA VAL A 392 22.70 -4.16 -0.51
C VAL A 392 22.40 -4.99 0.75
N LEU A 393 22.29 -6.31 0.60
CA LEU A 393 21.92 -7.19 1.71
C LEU A 393 22.97 -7.20 2.83
N ASP A 394 24.26 -7.20 2.48
CA ASP A 394 25.35 -7.16 3.46
C ASP A 394 25.33 -5.83 4.25
N ALA A 395 25.12 -4.71 3.57
CA ALA A 395 25.07 -3.39 4.19
C ALA A 395 23.88 -3.23 5.14
N VAL A 396 22.70 -3.70 4.76
CA VAL A 396 21.49 -3.60 5.60
C VAL A 396 21.54 -4.59 6.75
N SER A 397 22.03 -5.81 6.52
CA SER A 397 22.21 -6.82 7.58
C SER A 397 23.09 -6.30 8.73
N ALA A 398 24.11 -5.50 8.41
CA ALA A 398 25.01 -4.93 9.42
C ALA A 398 24.34 -3.91 10.37
N ILE A 399 23.15 -3.39 10.04
CA ILE A 399 22.46 -2.36 10.83
C ILE A 399 21.13 -2.81 11.42
N VAL A 400 20.58 -3.95 10.99
CA VAL A 400 19.30 -4.53 11.46
C VAL A 400 19.50 -5.65 12.50
N GLN A 401 20.76 -6.00 12.81
CA GLN A 401 21.11 -7.01 13.84
C GLN A 401 20.77 -6.59 15.28
#